data_AF-A0A291HR96-F1
#
_entry.id   AF-A0A291HR96-F1
#
_cell.length_a   1.000
_cell.length_b   1.000
_cell.length_c   1.000
_cell.angle_alpha   90.00
_cell.angle_beta   90.00
_cell.angle_gamma   90.00
#
_symmetry.space_group_name_H-M   'P 1'
#
loop_
_entity.id
_entity.type
_entity.pdbx_description
1 polymer ?
#
loop_
_entity_poly.entity_id
_entity_poly.type
_entity_poly.pdbx_seq_one_letter_code
_entity_poly.pdbx_strand_id
1 'polypeptide(L)'
;MKDLDEALLARAIDALGGAAFSRALARLLEALLGCDCLLMVGYRTGGRALYLYDNLRHRRELLFQQYLNGLYTEDPFCRALSAGLAEGVYSLRALAAAQGMAPHYLAAFYRDTGWQEELGLVIRLNDGQWLMIFFGRLQARPFTPAEQAELRRRLPLLGALCRRHWPGGIGPLALSPPGAADMDRRVQAALASFGRARLTRREGQVASLLVQGLDNGAIAAGLGIGEGTVKNHRKHLYAKFGVDSRAALFALFLNHLITGDGESGRREG
;
A
#
# COMPACT_ATOMS: atom_id res chain seq x y z
N MET A 1 18.74 -10.67 -21.86
CA MET A 1 18.55 -9.57 -20.88
C MET A 1 17.43 -8.72 -21.42
N LYS A 2 16.35 -8.46 -20.67
CA LYS A 2 15.19 -7.73 -21.21
C LYS A 2 15.45 -6.24 -21.10
N ASP A 3 15.34 -5.52 -22.21
CA ASP A 3 15.35 -4.07 -22.19
C ASP A 3 14.14 -3.52 -21.41
N LEU A 4 14.28 -2.29 -20.95
CA LEU A 4 13.19 -1.59 -20.29
C LEU A 4 12.03 -1.42 -21.28
N ASP A 5 10.86 -1.92 -20.92
CA ASP A 5 9.66 -1.78 -21.74
C ASP A 5 9.21 -0.31 -21.74
N GLU A 6 9.48 0.40 -22.83
CA GLU A 6 9.17 1.82 -22.99
C GLU A 6 7.67 2.11 -22.87
N ALA A 7 6.80 1.19 -23.30
CA ALA A 7 5.36 1.36 -23.19
C ALA A 7 4.89 1.24 -21.74
N LEU A 8 5.48 0.33 -20.96
CA LEU A 8 5.20 0.24 -19.52
C LEU A 8 5.77 1.44 -18.76
N LEU A 9 6.93 1.96 -19.17
CA LEU A 9 7.50 3.18 -18.59
C LEU A 9 6.59 4.38 -18.86
N ALA A 10 6.14 4.58 -20.10
CA ALA A 10 5.22 5.64 -20.47
C ALA A 10 3.94 5.59 -19.62
N ARG A 11 3.35 4.40 -19.44
CA ARG A 11 2.18 4.23 -18.56
C ARG A 11 2.44 4.57 -17.10
N ALA A 12 3.63 4.27 -16.58
CA ALA A 12 4.00 4.66 -15.22
C ALA A 12 4.15 6.19 -15.09
N ILE A 13 4.67 6.85 -16.13
CA ILE A 13 4.79 8.30 -16.21
C ILE A 13 3.39 8.95 -16.28
N ASP A 14 2.52 8.48 -17.18
CA ASP A 14 1.15 9.00 -17.33
C ASP A 14 0.31 8.84 -16.05
N ALA A 15 0.65 7.86 -15.22
CA ALA A 15 -0.03 7.59 -13.96
C ALA A 15 0.49 8.42 -12.77
N LEU A 16 1.54 9.25 -12.95
CA LEU A 16 2.12 10.06 -11.87
C LEU A 16 1.07 10.94 -11.17
N GLY A 17 1.21 11.08 -9.85
CA GLY A 17 0.22 11.75 -8.98
C GLY A 17 -1.15 11.08 -8.85
N GLY A 18 -1.44 10.02 -9.61
CA GLY A 18 -2.72 9.32 -9.59
C GLY A 18 -2.70 7.98 -8.85
N ALA A 19 -3.88 7.48 -8.48
CA ALA A 19 -4.03 6.19 -7.78
C ALA A 19 -3.59 4.96 -8.60
N ALA A 20 -3.39 5.11 -9.91
CA ALA A 20 -2.94 4.04 -10.79
C ALA A 20 -1.41 3.82 -10.78
N PHE A 21 -0.64 4.77 -10.22
CA PHE A 21 0.83 4.77 -10.29
C PHE A 21 1.45 3.49 -9.75
N SER A 22 1.13 3.09 -8.51
CA SER A 22 1.76 1.93 -7.87
C SER A 22 1.56 0.65 -8.69
N ARG A 23 0.38 0.47 -9.30
CA ARG A 23 0.09 -0.64 -10.20
C ARG A 23 0.87 -0.56 -11.51
N ALA A 24 1.00 0.63 -12.10
CA ALA A 24 1.75 0.84 -13.33
C ALA A 24 3.26 0.58 -13.10
N LEU A 25 3.80 1.09 -11.99
CA LEU A 25 5.16 0.84 -11.54
C LEU A 25 5.40 -0.65 -11.26
N ALA A 26 4.47 -1.34 -10.61
CA ALA A 26 4.57 -2.78 -10.36
C ALA A 26 4.71 -3.56 -11.67
N ARG A 27 3.86 -3.28 -12.68
CA ARG A 27 3.93 -3.94 -13.99
C ARG A 27 5.25 -3.69 -14.71
N LEU A 28 5.79 -2.47 -14.63
CA LEU A 28 7.10 -2.14 -15.19
C LEU A 28 8.20 -2.99 -14.54
N LEU A 29 8.19 -3.09 -13.20
CA LEU A 29 9.17 -3.86 -12.44
C LEU A 29 9.04 -5.37 -12.65
N GLU A 30 7.81 -5.89 -12.73
CA GLU A 30 7.51 -7.28 -13.09
C GLU A 30 8.10 -7.62 -14.46
N ALA A 31 7.92 -6.75 -15.45
CA ALA A 31 8.48 -6.95 -16.79
C ALA A 31 10.02 -6.90 -16.80
N LEU A 32 10.61 -5.99 -16.01
CA LEU A 32 12.05 -5.80 -15.88
C LEU A 32 12.74 -7.00 -15.21
N LEU A 33 12.17 -7.51 -14.12
CA LEU A 33 12.80 -8.55 -13.28
C LEU A 33 12.27 -9.96 -13.54
N GLY A 34 11.14 -10.11 -14.22
CA GLY A 34 10.43 -11.39 -14.31
C GLY A 34 10.10 -11.92 -12.91
N CYS A 35 9.50 -11.08 -12.07
CA CYS A 35 8.99 -11.46 -10.76
C CYS A 35 7.48 -11.64 -10.81
N ASP A 36 6.95 -12.58 -10.02
CA ASP A 36 5.52 -12.89 -9.97
C ASP A 36 4.84 -12.26 -8.75
N CYS A 37 5.62 -11.93 -7.72
CA CYS A 37 5.16 -11.32 -6.47
C CYS A 37 5.89 -10.00 -6.22
N LEU A 38 5.16 -8.99 -5.79
CA LEU A 38 5.65 -7.66 -5.50
C LEU A 38 4.83 -7.05 -4.36
N LEU A 39 5.51 -6.47 -3.39
CA LEU A 39 4.93 -5.70 -2.29
C LEU A 39 5.63 -4.33 -2.20
N MET A 40 4.85 -3.26 -2.12
CA MET A 40 5.31 -1.90 -1.86
C MET A 40 4.89 -1.46 -0.47
N VAL A 41 5.86 -1.05 0.34
CA VAL A 41 5.67 -0.59 1.71
C VAL A 41 6.39 0.74 1.91
N GLY A 42 5.67 1.73 2.41
CA GLY A 42 6.25 2.93 2.97
C GLY A 42 6.82 2.67 4.35
N TYR A 43 7.98 3.21 4.65
CA TYR A 43 8.59 3.13 5.97
C TYR A 43 9.09 4.49 6.40
N ARG A 44 8.85 4.84 7.67
CA ARG A 44 9.47 5.97 8.33
C ARG A 44 10.29 5.45 9.50
N THR A 45 11.50 5.95 9.68
CA THR A 45 12.33 5.58 10.83
C THR A 45 11.57 5.84 12.13
N GLY A 46 11.41 4.82 12.97
CA GLY A 46 10.61 4.88 14.21
C GLY A 46 9.08 4.89 14.04
N GLY A 47 8.58 4.78 12.80
CA GLY A 47 7.15 4.69 12.47
C GLY A 47 6.70 3.27 12.12
N ARG A 48 5.41 3.14 11.77
CA ARG A 48 4.86 1.88 11.26
C ARG A 48 5.10 1.72 9.77
N ALA A 49 5.23 0.48 9.32
CA ALA A 49 5.15 0.14 7.89
C ALA A 49 3.77 0.50 7.34
N LEU A 50 3.74 1.17 6.20
CA LEU A 50 2.54 1.59 5.50
C LEU A 50 2.38 0.79 4.22
N TYR A 51 1.32 0.00 4.13
CA TYR A 51 0.98 -0.68 2.88
C TYR A 51 0.65 0.32 1.78
N LEU A 52 1.25 0.13 0.60
CA LEU A 52 0.97 0.96 -0.58
C LEU A 52 0.33 0.15 -1.70
N TYR A 53 0.87 -1.04 -1.98
CA TYR A 53 0.44 -1.87 -3.09
C TYR A 53 0.99 -3.28 -2.97
N ASP A 54 0.25 -4.27 -3.43
CA ASP A 54 0.74 -5.62 -3.71
C ASP A 54 0.09 -6.17 -4.99
N ASN A 55 0.71 -7.18 -5.58
CA ASN A 55 0.14 -7.98 -6.68
C ASN A 55 -0.11 -9.44 -6.27
N LEU A 56 -0.13 -9.72 -4.95
CA LEU A 56 -0.20 -11.08 -4.42
C LEU A 56 -1.57 -11.69 -4.74
N ARG A 57 -1.56 -12.83 -5.41
CA ARG A 57 -2.79 -13.53 -5.84
C ARG A 57 -3.28 -14.57 -4.84
N HIS A 58 -2.40 -15.03 -3.97
CA HIS A 58 -2.68 -16.12 -3.03
C HIS A 58 -2.30 -15.69 -1.61
N ARG A 59 -3.16 -16.05 -0.66
CA ARG A 59 -2.99 -15.81 0.77
C ARG A 59 -2.60 -14.38 1.15
N ARG A 60 -3.13 -13.41 0.41
CA ARG A 60 -2.92 -11.96 0.62
C ARG A 60 -3.33 -11.55 2.04
N GLU A 61 -4.29 -12.21 2.65
CA GLU A 61 -4.70 -12.01 4.03
C GLU A 61 -3.56 -12.19 5.04
N LEU A 62 -2.60 -13.09 4.78
CA LEU A 62 -1.45 -13.30 5.68
C LEU A 62 -0.51 -12.10 5.70
N LEU A 63 -0.37 -11.37 4.59
CA LEU A 63 0.38 -10.12 4.55
C LEU A 63 -0.18 -9.12 5.58
N PHE A 64 -1.49 -8.99 5.65
CA PHE A 64 -2.14 -8.07 6.58
C PHE A 64 -2.16 -8.62 8.01
N GLN A 65 -2.43 -9.91 8.20
CA GLN A 65 -2.61 -10.52 9.51
C GLN A 65 -1.29 -10.75 10.26
N GLN A 66 -0.20 -11.06 9.55
CA GLN A 66 1.08 -11.44 10.14
C GLN A 66 2.14 -10.36 9.94
N TYR A 67 2.36 -9.91 8.70
CA TYR A 67 3.45 -8.98 8.39
C TYR A 67 3.18 -7.56 8.88
N LEU A 68 2.11 -6.94 8.39
CA LEU A 68 1.77 -5.56 8.72
C LEU A 68 1.30 -5.38 10.17
N ASN A 69 0.80 -6.44 10.81
CA ASN A 69 0.30 -6.40 12.19
C ASN A 69 1.38 -6.65 13.26
N GLY A 70 2.65 -6.84 12.88
CA GLY A 70 3.70 -6.96 13.89
C GLY A 70 5.06 -7.32 13.33
N LEU A 71 5.15 -8.29 12.40
CA LEU A 71 6.47 -8.80 12.00
C LEU A 71 7.35 -7.77 11.29
N TYR A 72 6.78 -6.71 10.70
CA TYR A 72 7.56 -5.65 10.05
C TYR A 72 8.57 -4.97 11.01
N THR A 73 8.34 -4.98 12.33
CA THR A 73 9.31 -4.40 13.29
C THR A 73 10.58 -5.23 13.41
N GLU A 74 10.47 -6.53 13.16
CA GLU A 74 11.59 -7.46 13.16
C GLU A 74 12.22 -7.60 11.77
N ASP A 75 11.65 -6.98 10.74
CA ASP A 75 12.14 -7.07 9.37
C ASP A 75 13.59 -6.51 9.25
N PRO A 76 14.53 -7.27 8.65
CA PRO A 76 15.90 -6.86 8.39
C PRO A 76 16.02 -5.54 7.64
N PHE A 77 15.09 -5.22 6.73
CA PHE A 77 15.08 -3.94 6.04
C PHE A 77 14.70 -2.80 6.97
N CYS A 78 13.66 -2.95 7.80
CA CYS A 78 13.27 -1.94 8.78
C CYS A 78 14.40 -1.67 9.80
N ARG A 79 15.04 -2.74 10.30
CA ARG A 79 16.18 -2.64 11.20
C ARG A 79 17.39 -1.98 10.54
N ALA A 80 17.73 -2.39 9.32
CA ALA A 80 18.84 -1.80 8.58
C ALA A 80 18.59 -0.32 8.24
N LEU A 81 17.38 0.06 7.84
CA LEU A 81 17.00 1.45 7.62
C LEU A 81 17.13 2.29 8.88
N SER A 82 16.73 1.75 10.03
CA SER A 82 16.94 2.40 11.34
C SER A 82 18.42 2.54 11.69
N ALA A 83 19.27 1.65 11.18
CA ALA A 83 20.72 1.69 11.32
C ALA A 83 21.44 2.50 10.20
N GLY A 84 20.71 3.19 9.32
CA GLY A 84 21.29 4.06 8.29
C GLY A 84 21.56 3.37 6.94
N LEU A 85 20.84 2.30 6.60
CA LEU A 85 20.91 1.69 5.27
C LEU A 85 20.63 2.74 4.18
N ALA A 86 21.47 2.73 3.15
CA ALA A 86 21.37 3.65 2.03
C ALA A 86 20.27 3.22 1.03
N GLU A 87 19.93 4.14 0.12
CA GLU A 87 19.16 3.83 -1.08
C GLU A 87 19.88 2.75 -1.90
N GLY A 88 19.17 1.71 -2.35
CA GLY A 88 19.84 0.61 -3.03
C GLY A 88 19.00 -0.64 -3.29
N VAL A 89 19.67 -1.67 -3.78
CA VAL A 89 19.11 -2.99 -4.07
C VAL A 89 19.84 -4.03 -3.24
N TYR A 90 19.08 -4.74 -2.40
CA TYR A 90 19.60 -5.64 -1.38
C TYR A 90 18.90 -6.99 -1.43
N SER A 91 19.66 -8.07 -1.26
CA SER A 91 19.08 -9.38 -1.00
C SER A 91 18.65 -9.44 0.46
N LEU A 92 17.41 -9.90 0.72
CA LEU A 92 16.95 -10.09 2.09
C LEU A 92 17.89 -11.03 2.85
N ARG A 93 18.28 -12.15 2.21
CA ARG A 93 19.14 -13.16 2.83
C ARG A 93 20.49 -12.59 3.27
N ALA A 94 21.11 -11.78 2.40
CA ALA A 94 22.37 -11.13 2.73
C ALA A 94 22.21 -10.11 3.86
N LEU A 95 21.11 -9.34 3.83
CA LEU A 95 20.81 -8.32 4.84
C LEU A 95 20.50 -8.93 6.21
N ALA A 96 19.76 -10.05 6.25
CA ALA A 96 19.47 -10.81 7.45
C ALA A 96 20.75 -11.43 8.04
N ALA A 97 21.59 -12.05 7.20
CA ALA A 97 22.85 -12.65 7.63
C ALA A 97 23.81 -11.61 8.23
N ALA A 98 23.93 -10.43 7.62
CA ALA A 98 24.74 -9.33 8.13
C ALA A 98 24.29 -8.82 9.51
N GLN A 99 23.02 -9.06 9.88
CA GLN A 99 22.43 -8.69 11.15
C GLN A 99 22.37 -9.85 12.16
N GLY A 100 23.03 -10.99 11.86
CA GLY A 100 23.01 -12.19 12.71
C GLY A 100 21.62 -12.81 12.87
N MET A 101 20.69 -12.52 11.96
CA MET A 101 19.33 -13.01 12.03
C MET A 101 19.22 -14.42 11.46
N ALA A 102 18.56 -15.31 12.18
CA ALA A 102 18.26 -16.64 11.68
C ALA A 102 17.25 -16.56 10.52
N PRO A 103 17.35 -17.41 9.47
CA PRO A 103 16.46 -17.39 8.31
C PRO A 103 14.96 -17.64 8.62
N HIS A 104 14.63 -17.92 9.87
CA HIS A 104 13.35 -18.49 10.27
C HIS A 104 12.26 -17.46 10.59
N TYR A 105 12.58 -16.16 10.72
CA TYR A 105 11.61 -15.15 11.19
C TYR A 105 10.42 -14.96 10.22
N LEU A 106 10.58 -15.27 8.94
CA LEU A 106 9.49 -15.36 7.95
C LEU A 106 9.27 -16.76 7.39
N ALA A 107 9.89 -17.81 7.94
CA ALA A 107 9.78 -19.16 7.38
C ALA A 107 8.34 -19.70 7.35
N ALA A 108 7.50 -19.34 8.33
CA ALA A 108 6.08 -19.65 8.29
C ALA A 108 5.35 -18.89 7.17
N PHE A 109 5.59 -17.58 7.07
CA PHE A 109 5.04 -16.72 6.02
C PHE A 109 5.45 -17.19 4.61
N TYR A 110 6.72 -17.57 4.39
CA TYR A 110 7.23 -18.07 3.11
C TYR A 110 6.73 -19.47 2.76
N ARG A 111 6.68 -20.37 3.73
CA ARG A 111 6.08 -21.70 3.55
C ARG A 111 4.62 -21.59 3.14
N ASP A 112 3.88 -20.66 3.73
CA ASP A 112 2.44 -20.55 3.53
C ASP A 112 2.06 -19.75 2.28
N THR A 113 2.87 -18.78 1.87
CA THR A 113 2.61 -17.94 0.68
C THR A 113 3.28 -18.44 -0.60
N GLY A 114 4.29 -19.31 -0.49
CA GLY A 114 5.12 -19.72 -1.63
C GLY A 114 6.05 -18.62 -2.13
N TRP A 115 6.12 -17.47 -1.44
CA TRP A 115 7.02 -16.38 -1.76
C TRP A 115 8.45 -16.81 -1.41
N GLN A 116 9.28 -16.99 -2.42
CA GLN A 116 10.68 -17.38 -2.27
C GLN A 116 11.61 -16.36 -2.93
N GLU A 117 12.85 -16.32 -2.42
CA GLU A 117 13.98 -15.55 -2.94
C GLU A 117 13.71 -14.05 -3.03
N GLU A 118 13.93 -13.32 -1.93
CA GLU A 118 13.57 -11.90 -1.85
C GLU A 118 14.70 -10.95 -2.19
N LEU A 119 14.38 -10.06 -3.13
CA LEU A 119 15.15 -8.87 -3.44
C LEU A 119 14.35 -7.65 -2.96
N GLY A 120 15.00 -6.74 -2.24
CA GLY A 120 14.41 -5.47 -1.84
C GLY A 120 15.04 -4.32 -2.60
N LEU A 121 14.20 -3.45 -3.13
CA LEU A 121 14.56 -2.14 -3.66
C LEU A 121 14.15 -1.09 -2.65
N VAL A 122 15.14 -0.36 -2.13
CA VAL A 122 14.98 0.69 -1.13
C VAL A 122 15.19 2.02 -1.81
N ILE A 123 14.16 2.87 -1.81
CA ILE A 123 14.15 4.20 -2.42
C ILE A 123 13.96 5.25 -1.31
N ARG A 124 14.83 6.26 -1.26
CA ARG A 124 14.63 7.40 -0.36
C ARG A 124 13.67 8.38 -1.00
N LEU A 125 12.58 8.70 -0.30
CA LEU A 125 11.60 9.67 -0.78
C LEU A 125 11.91 11.08 -0.27
N ASN A 126 12.23 11.21 1.02
CA ASN A 126 12.65 12.44 1.66
C ASN A 126 13.48 12.12 2.92
N ASP A 127 13.63 13.09 3.82
CA ASP A 127 14.31 12.89 5.10
C ASP A 127 13.48 12.00 6.03
N GLY A 128 13.96 10.77 6.22
CA GLY A 128 13.38 9.80 7.14
C GLY A 128 12.22 8.97 6.58
N GLN A 129 11.75 9.21 5.35
CA GLN A 129 10.80 8.32 4.67
C GLN A 129 11.41 7.57 3.48
N TRP A 130 11.07 6.29 3.44
CA TRP A 130 11.59 5.30 2.53
C TRP A 130 10.44 4.55 1.87
N LEU A 131 10.65 4.17 0.63
CA LEU A 131 9.84 3.18 -0.07
C LEU A 131 10.65 1.90 -0.16
N MET A 132 10.08 0.81 0.35
CA MET A 132 10.61 -0.53 0.19
C MET A 132 9.72 -1.27 -0.79
N ILE A 133 10.33 -1.83 -1.83
CA ILE A 133 9.68 -2.70 -2.80
C ILE A 133 10.32 -4.06 -2.70
N PHE A 134 9.56 -5.05 -2.25
CA PHE A 134 10.00 -6.43 -2.14
C PHE A 134 9.55 -7.19 -3.37
N PHE A 135 10.47 -7.93 -3.98
CA PHE A 135 10.22 -8.80 -5.12
C PHE A 135 10.27 -10.25 -4.69
N GLY A 136 9.40 -11.05 -5.28
CA GLY A 136 9.32 -12.48 -5.06
C GLY A 136 9.12 -13.27 -6.34
N ARG A 137 9.54 -14.52 -6.29
CA ARG A 137 9.18 -15.53 -7.28
C ARG A 137 8.47 -16.68 -6.58
N LEU A 138 7.45 -17.21 -7.23
CA LEU A 138 6.76 -18.41 -6.76
C LEU A 138 7.60 -19.67 -7.05
N GLN A 139 8.46 -19.59 -8.07
CA GLN A 139 9.46 -20.62 -8.34
C GLN A 139 10.74 -20.31 -7.53
N ALA A 140 11.34 -21.34 -6.95
CA ALA A 140 12.56 -21.28 -6.14
C ALA A 140 13.83 -20.96 -6.97
N ARG A 141 13.81 -19.86 -7.73
CA ARG A 141 14.92 -19.38 -8.55
C ARG A 141 15.42 -18.03 -7.99
N PRO A 142 16.66 -17.98 -7.46
CA PRO A 142 17.26 -16.75 -6.97
C PRO A 142 17.34 -15.65 -8.03
N PHE A 143 17.27 -14.40 -7.57
CA PHE A 143 17.61 -13.24 -8.39
C PHE A 143 19.12 -13.22 -8.67
N THR A 144 19.49 -13.33 -9.93
CA THR A 144 20.88 -13.39 -10.40
C THR A 144 21.60 -12.06 -10.17
N PRO A 145 22.94 -12.05 -10.03
CA PRO A 145 23.71 -10.81 -9.93
C PRO A 145 23.47 -9.84 -11.08
N ALA A 146 23.24 -10.34 -12.30
CA ALA A 146 22.92 -9.52 -13.47
C ALA A 146 21.55 -8.82 -13.34
N GLU A 147 20.52 -9.51 -12.86
CA GLU A 147 19.20 -8.91 -12.60
C GLU A 147 19.28 -7.83 -11.51
N GLN A 148 20.07 -8.09 -10.46
CA GLN A 148 20.29 -7.09 -9.41
C GLN A 148 21.06 -5.87 -9.94
N ALA A 149 22.08 -6.08 -10.76
CA ALA A 149 22.87 -5.01 -11.37
C ALA A 149 22.02 -4.16 -12.33
N GLU A 150 21.12 -4.79 -13.09
CA GLU A 150 20.13 -4.10 -13.92
C GLU A 150 19.26 -3.18 -13.08
N LEU A 151 18.67 -3.71 -12.01
CA LEU A 151 17.80 -2.93 -11.14
C LEU A 151 18.55 -1.76 -10.49
N ARG A 152 19.80 -1.98 -10.05
CA ARG A 152 20.69 -0.90 -9.55
C ARG A 152 20.95 0.16 -10.60
N ARG A 153 21.16 -0.23 -11.87
CA ARG A 153 21.37 0.72 -12.97
C ARG A 153 20.13 1.58 -13.23
N ARG A 154 18.93 1.03 -13.03
CA ARG A 154 17.64 1.74 -13.21
C ARG A 154 17.18 2.50 -11.96
N LEU A 155 17.83 2.30 -10.81
CA LEU A 155 17.47 2.94 -9.54
C LEU A 155 17.29 4.47 -9.64
N PRO A 156 18.15 5.25 -10.32
CA PRO A 156 17.96 6.70 -10.41
C PRO A 156 16.64 7.10 -11.08
N LEU A 157 16.26 6.40 -12.15
CA LEU A 157 15.00 6.61 -12.86
C LEU A 157 13.80 6.23 -11.98
N LEU A 158 13.85 5.04 -11.36
CA LEU A 158 12.80 4.56 -10.48
C LEU A 158 12.61 5.48 -9.26
N GLY A 159 13.71 5.92 -8.67
CA GLY A 159 13.71 6.88 -7.57
C GLY A 159 13.11 8.23 -7.96
N ALA A 160 13.42 8.74 -9.15
CA ALA A 160 12.82 9.96 -9.68
C ALA A 160 11.31 9.84 -9.89
N LEU A 161 10.84 8.72 -10.46
CA LEU A 161 9.40 8.44 -10.60
C LEU A 161 8.70 8.40 -9.23
N CYS A 162 9.27 7.68 -8.27
CA CYS A 162 8.69 7.55 -6.93
C CYS A 162 8.66 8.90 -6.19
N ARG A 163 9.74 9.67 -6.22
CA ARG A 163 9.79 11.02 -5.62
C ARG A 163 8.84 12.00 -6.32
N ARG A 164 8.65 11.89 -7.64
CA ARG A 164 7.68 12.70 -8.37
C ARG A 164 6.24 12.33 -8.04
N HIS A 165 5.97 11.05 -7.79
CA HIS A 165 4.67 10.59 -7.35
C HIS A 165 4.37 10.97 -5.89
N TRP A 166 5.38 10.92 -5.01
CA TRP A 166 5.30 11.29 -3.58
C TRP A 166 6.21 12.49 -3.24
N PRO A 167 5.91 13.71 -3.73
CA PRO A 167 6.79 14.88 -3.56
C PRO A 167 6.95 15.33 -2.10
N GLY A 168 5.93 15.09 -1.26
CA GLY A 168 5.99 15.31 0.19
C GLY A 168 6.31 14.04 0.99
N GLY A 169 6.76 12.98 0.31
CA GLY A 169 6.79 11.62 0.84
C GLY A 169 5.40 10.99 0.96
N ILE A 170 5.31 9.90 1.72
CA ILE A 170 4.09 9.10 1.80
C ILE A 170 3.21 9.64 2.93
N GLY A 171 2.15 10.38 2.56
CA GLY A 171 0.91 10.66 3.32
C GLY A 171 1.00 11.25 4.76
N PRO A 172 0.14 12.22 5.16
CA PRO A 172 0.13 12.79 6.52
C PRO A 172 -0.22 11.81 7.66
N LEU A 173 -0.90 10.71 7.38
CA LEU A 173 -1.22 9.67 8.38
C LEU A 173 -0.06 8.74 8.73
N ALA A 174 1.09 8.90 8.07
CA ALA A 174 2.33 8.24 8.46
C ALA A 174 2.99 8.87 9.72
N LEU A 175 2.42 9.96 10.27
CA LEU A 175 3.18 10.90 11.10
C LEU A 175 3.00 10.86 12.64
N SER A 176 1.94 10.29 13.22
CA SER A 176 1.85 10.08 14.69
C SER A 176 0.82 9.00 15.06
N PRO A 177 1.00 8.25 16.17
CA PRO A 177 -0.09 7.47 16.75
C PRO A 177 -1.17 8.46 17.22
N PRO A 178 -2.43 8.34 16.81
CA PRO A 178 -3.48 9.14 17.42
C PRO A 178 -3.63 8.70 18.88
N GLY A 179 -3.80 9.63 19.81
CA GLY A 179 -4.58 9.30 21.00
C GLY A 179 -5.99 8.83 20.58
N ALA A 180 -6.70 8.05 21.38
CA ALA A 180 -8.03 7.53 21.01
C ALA A 180 -8.98 8.64 20.47
N ALA A 181 -8.91 9.84 21.07
CA ALA A 181 -9.68 11.01 20.64
C ALA A 181 -9.29 11.55 19.24
N ASP A 182 -8.02 11.44 18.83
CA ASP A 182 -7.56 11.84 17.50
C ASP A 182 -7.93 10.82 16.43
N MET A 183 -8.01 9.53 16.79
CA MET A 183 -8.48 8.48 15.88
C MET A 183 -9.96 8.66 15.57
N ASP A 184 -10.79 8.86 16.59
CA ASP A 184 -12.23 9.06 16.40
C ASP A 184 -12.51 10.26 15.50
N ARG A 185 -11.84 11.40 15.74
CA ARG A 185 -11.97 12.59 14.88
C ARG A 185 -11.58 12.32 13.43
N ARG A 186 -10.50 11.57 13.20
CA ARG A 186 -10.02 11.22 11.85
C ARG A 186 -10.97 10.27 11.13
N VAL A 187 -11.48 9.25 11.83
CA VAL A 187 -12.50 8.35 11.30
C VAL A 187 -13.75 9.15 10.93
N GLN A 188 -14.21 10.06 11.79
CA GLN A 188 -15.37 10.92 11.48
C GLN A 188 -15.12 11.84 10.27
N ALA A 189 -13.94 12.45 10.18
CA ALA A 189 -13.57 13.29 9.03
C ALA A 189 -13.51 12.48 7.72
N ALA A 190 -12.92 11.28 7.75
CA ALA A 190 -12.89 10.38 6.60
C ALA A 190 -14.28 9.90 6.21
N LEU A 191 -15.14 9.56 7.18
CA LEU A 191 -16.54 9.21 6.92
C LEU A 191 -17.32 10.35 6.26
N ALA A 192 -17.03 11.60 6.64
CA ALA A 192 -17.67 12.79 6.08
C ALA A 192 -17.19 13.13 4.67
N SER A 193 -15.92 12.87 4.34
CA SER A 193 -15.32 13.18 3.04
C SER A 193 -15.35 12.02 2.04
N PHE A 194 -15.53 10.77 2.50
CA PHE A 194 -15.52 9.59 1.66
C PHE A 194 -16.60 9.64 0.56
N GLY A 195 -16.16 9.70 -0.70
CA GLY A 195 -17.06 9.74 -1.84
C GLY A 195 -17.81 11.07 -2.04
N ARG A 196 -17.47 12.14 -1.31
CA ARG A 196 -18.18 13.44 -1.37
C ARG A 196 -18.32 14.02 -2.78
N ALA A 197 -17.33 13.81 -3.65
CA ALA A 197 -17.35 14.29 -5.04
C ALA A 197 -18.12 13.38 -6.02
N ARG A 198 -18.46 12.15 -5.63
CA ARG A 198 -19.02 11.11 -6.53
C ARG A 198 -20.39 10.60 -6.11
N LEU A 199 -20.72 10.70 -4.82
CA LEU A 199 -21.95 10.17 -4.24
C LEU A 199 -22.98 11.28 -4.09
N THR A 200 -24.23 10.91 -4.34
CA THR A 200 -25.36 11.70 -3.85
C THR A 200 -25.39 11.67 -2.32
N ARG A 201 -26.08 12.64 -1.72
CA ARG A 201 -26.23 12.71 -0.25
C ARG A 201 -26.69 11.38 0.35
N ARG A 202 -27.63 10.70 -0.29
CA ARG A 202 -28.20 9.44 0.23
C ARG A 202 -27.27 8.25 0.07
N GLU A 203 -26.55 8.16 -1.04
CA GLU A 203 -25.50 7.15 -1.22
C GLU A 203 -24.35 7.35 -0.24
N GLY A 204 -23.96 8.59 0.07
CA GLY A 204 -22.94 8.90 1.08
C GLY A 204 -23.35 8.45 2.48
N GLN A 205 -24.60 8.68 2.87
CA GLN A 205 -25.14 8.17 4.14
C GLN A 205 -25.09 6.64 4.22
N VAL A 206 -25.51 5.94 3.16
CA VAL A 206 -25.45 4.47 3.08
C VAL A 206 -24.00 3.98 3.10
N ALA A 207 -23.09 4.63 2.38
CA ALA A 207 -21.67 4.28 2.36
C ALA A 207 -21.04 4.39 3.75
N SER A 208 -21.30 5.48 4.47
CA SER A 208 -20.80 5.71 5.83
C SER A 208 -21.24 4.62 6.80
N LEU A 209 -22.51 4.22 6.77
CA LEU A 209 -23.02 3.17 7.65
C LEU A 209 -22.51 1.77 7.25
N LEU A 210 -22.32 1.51 5.94
CA LEU A 210 -21.74 0.26 5.46
C LEU A 210 -20.30 0.08 5.91
N VAL A 211 -19.48 1.13 5.93
CA VAL A 211 -18.08 1.03 6.40
C VAL A 211 -17.99 0.94 7.92
N GLN A 212 -19.02 1.40 8.66
CA GLN A 212 -19.15 1.23 10.10
C GLN A 212 -19.61 -0.16 10.54
N GLY A 213 -19.87 -1.08 9.61
CA GLY A 213 -20.23 -2.47 9.96
C GLY A 213 -21.74 -2.76 10.01
N LEU A 214 -22.61 -1.77 9.84
CA LEU A 214 -24.07 -1.98 9.88
C LEU A 214 -24.58 -2.81 8.68
N ASP A 215 -25.57 -3.66 8.92
CA ASP A 215 -26.25 -4.41 7.86
C ASP A 215 -27.37 -3.59 7.20
N ASN A 216 -28.02 -4.14 6.18
CA ASN A 216 -29.05 -3.43 5.43
C ASN A 216 -30.27 -3.08 6.29
N GLY A 217 -30.62 -3.92 7.28
CA GLY A 217 -31.75 -3.71 8.17
C GLY A 217 -31.49 -2.57 9.15
N ALA A 218 -30.32 -2.55 9.76
CA ALA A 218 -29.86 -1.48 10.64
C ALA A 218 -29.72 -0.15 9.89
N ILE A 219 -29.24 -0.17 8.64
CA ILE A 219 -29.18 1.02 7.78
C ILE A 219 -30.58 1.51 7.41
N ALA A 220 -31.48 0.60 7.06
CA ALA A 220 -32.87 0.92 6.73
C ALA A 220 -33.57 1.62 7.90
N ALA A 221 -33.45 1.03 9.10
CA ALA A 221 -33.98 1.59 10.34
C ALA A 221 -33.36 2.97 10.65
N GLY A 222 -32.03 3.08 10.61
CA GLY A 222 -31.32 4.33 10.93
C GLY A 222 -31.59 5.47 9.95
N LEU A 223 -31.97 5.16 8.70
CA LEU A 223 -32.25 6.15 7.67
C LEU A 223 -33.75 6.37 7.42
N GLY A 224 -34.64 5.58 8.02
CA GLY A 224 -36.09 5.65 7.81
C GLY A 224 -36.50 5.27 6.37
N ILE A 225 -35.84 4.27 5.77
CA ILE A 225 -36.14 3.77 4.41
C ILE A 225 -36.27 2.25 4.40
N GLY A 226 -36.88 1.69 3.36
CA GLY A 226 -36.95 0.23 3.21
C GLY A 226 -35.60 -0.41 2.85
N GLU A 227 -35.37 -1.65 3.29
CA GLU A 227 -34.17 -2.43 2.94
C GLU A 227 -33.95 -2.58 1.44
N GLY A 228 -35.03 -2.70 0.66
CA GLY A 228 -34.96 -2.71 -0.81
C GLY A 228 -34.32 -1.43 -1.37
N THR A 229 -34.64 -0.28 -0.78
CA THR A 229 -34.05 1.02 -1.12
C THR A 229 -32.57 1.08 -0.74
N VAL A 230 -32.19 0.52 0.42
CA VAL A 230 -30.77 0.39 0.82
C VAL A 230 -29.99 -0.47 -0.19
N LYS A 231 -30.55 -1.62 -0.62
CA LYS A 231 -29.94 -2.49 -1.64
C LYS A 231 -29.71 -1.73 -2.96
N ASN A 232 -30.67 -0.90 -3.38
CA ASN A 232 -30.54 -0.08 -4.59
C ASN A 232 -29.43 0.98 -4.46
N HIS A 233 -29.39 1.72 -3.34
CA HIS A 233 -28.31 2.67 -3.08
C HIS A 233 -26.94 1.98 -3.05
N ARG A 234 -26.84 0.79 -2.44
CA ARG A 234 -25.60 0.00 -2.41
C ARG A 234 -25.15 -0.40 -3.81
N LYS A 235 -26.07 -0.84 -4.67
CA LYS A 235 -25.76 -1.20 -6.06
C LYS A 235 -25.20 -0.01 -6.84
N HIS A 236 -25.82 1.17 -6.71
CA HIS A 236 -25.35 2.38 -7.39
C HIS A 236 -24.02 2.89 -6.83
N LEU A 237 -23.87 2.87 -5.50
CA LEU A 237 -22.63 3.15 -4.80
C LEU A 237 -21.47 2.27 -5.30
N TYR A 238 -21.69 0.96 -5.36
CA TYR A 238 -20.70 -0.02 -5.79
C TYR A 238 -20.29 0.22 -7.25
N ALA A 239 -21.26 0.48 -8.12
CA ALA A 239 -20.99 0.83 -9.52
C ALA A 239 -20.14 2.12 -9.64
N LYS A 240 -20.44 3.16 -8.84
CA LYS A 240 -19.69 4.44 -8.85
C LYS A 240 -18.25 4.30 -8.37
N PHE A 241 -17.97 3.34 -7.48
CA PHE A 241 -16.63 3.05 -7.00
C PHE A 241 -15.91 1.93 -7.75
N GLY A 242 -16.60 1.24 -8.66
CA GLY A 242 -16.03 0.10 -9.39
C GLY A 242 -15.72 -1.09 -8.48
N VAL A 243 -16.54 -1.31 -7.44
CA VAL A 243 -16.40 -2.42 -6.49
C VAL A 243 -17.60 -3.36 -6.54
N ASP A 244 -17.41 -4.61 -6.18
CA ASP A 244 -18.45 -5.65 -6.17
C ASP A 244 -18.81 -6.15 -4.76
N SER A 245 -18.02 -5.76 -3.76
CA SER A 245 -18.12 -6.30 -2.40
C SER A 245 -17.94 -5.24 -1.32
N ARG A 246 -18.49 -5.54 -0.14
CA ARG A 246 -18.33 -4.71 1.06
C ARG A 246 -16.88 -4.61 1.49
N ALA A 247 -16.14 -5.70 1.40
CA ALA A 247 -14.71 -5.74 1.71
C ALA A 247 -13.91 -4.81 0.80
N ALA A 248 -14.21 -4.80 -0.51
CA ALA A 248 -13.56 -3.89 -1.46
C ALA A 248 -13.90 -2.42 -1.18
N LEU A 249 -15.16 -2.10 -0.86
CA LEU A 249 -15.53 -0.74 -0.44
C LEU A 249 -14.82 -0.32 0.85
N PHE A 250 -14.71 -1.23 1.82
CA PHE A 250 -14.00 -0.97 3.08
C PHE A 250 -12.51 -0.73 2.85
N ALA A 251 -11.87 -1.48 1.95
CA ALA A 251 -10.48 -1.24 1.56
C ALA A 251 -10.29 0.16 0.93
N LEU A 252 -11.22 0.61 0.08
CA LEU A 252 -11.20 1.97 -0.46
C LEU A 252 -11.37 3.03 0.64
N PHE A 253 -12.23 2.77 1.62
CA PHE A 253 -12.41 3.66 2.77
C PHE A 253 -11.17 3.72 3.65
N LEU A 254 -10.52 2.58 3.93
CA LEU A 254 -9.26 2.58 4.67
C LEU A 254 -8.17 3.34 3.94
N ASN A 255 -8.08 3.17 2.61
CA ASN A 255 -7.14 3.94 1.82
C ASN A 255 -7.47 5.44 1.86
N HIS A 256 -8.75 5.81 1.73
CA HIS A 256 -9.21 7.19 1.86
C HIS A 256 -8.94 7.78 3.25
N LEU A 257 -9.16 6.99 4.30
CA LEU A 257 -8.82 7.34 5.68
C LEU A 257 -7.34 7.64 5.75
N ILE A 258 -6.48 6.76 5.24
CA ILE A 258 -5.00 6.89 5.20
C ILE A 258 -4.52 8.07 4.34
N THR A 259 -5.21 8.40 3.26
CA THR A 259 -4.79 9.43 2.29
C THR A 259 -5.47 10.80 2.51
N GLY A 260 -6.49 10.87 3.37
CA GLY A 260 -7.37 12.03 3.53
C GLY A 260 -6.77 13.21 4.30
N ASP A 261 -6.48 14.27 3.56
CA ASP A 261 -6.38 15.71 3.88
C ASP A 261 -5.73 16.20 5.18
N GLY A 262 -4.52 16.75 5.00
CA GLY A 262 -3.98 17.88 5.77
C GLY A 262 -4.53 19.24 5.33
N GLU A 263 -5.81 19.35 4.96
CA GLU A 263 -6.45 20.63 4.56
C GLU A 263 -7.11 21.41 5.72
N SER A 264 -6.89 21.02 6.98
CA SER A 264 -7.40 21.79 8.14
C SER A 264 -6.46 22.90 8.64
N GLY A 265 -5.36 23.20 7.93
CA GLY A 265 -4.36 24.19 8.37
C GLY A 265 -4.27 25.49 7.57
N ARG A 266 -5.05 25.67 6.50
CA ARG A 266 -5.07 26.91 5.71
C ARG A 266 -6.48 27.44 5.54
N ARG A 267 -7.01 28.01 6.62
CA ARG A 267 -8.01 29.08 6.65
C ARG A 267 -8.28 29.37 8.12
N GLU A 268 -7.67 30.44 8.60
CA GLU A 268 -8.16 31.40 9.61
C GLU A 268 -6.95 32.08 10.27
N GLY A 269 -6.88 33.41 10.14
CA GLY A 269 -5.89 34.30 10.78
C GLY A 269 -4.91 34.94 9.81
#